data_AF-A0A942V9V1-F1
#
_entry.id   AF-A0A942V9V1-F1
#
_cell.length_a   1.000
_cell.length_b   1.000
_cell.length_c   1.000
_cell.angle_alpha   90.00
_cell.angle_beta   90.00
_cell.angle_gamma   90.00
#
_symmetry.space_group_name_H-M   'P 1'
#
loop_
_entity.id
_entity.type
_entity.pdbx_description
1 polymer ?
#
loop_
_entity_poly.entity_id
_entity_poly.type
_entity_poly.pdbx_seq_one_letter_code
_entity_poly.pdbx_strand_id
1 'polypeptide(L)'
;SSQYPELYSAISSSFGSYLPNYSGYFLKAAATSYASNLKTAQQAGLPNLSGTFSGFWGYAPISTKTGVFSNSNIPGANKYSTKSGNLISEGVKIDFNASRSNSIYGRSSTVTPQNYSANVFIYAGRKKY
;
A
#
# COMPACT_ATOMS: atom_id res chain seq x y z
N SER A 1 14.08 -15.09 -33.70
CA SER A 1 15.41 -14.57 -33.28
C SER A 1 16.20 -13.91 -34.42
N SER A 2 15.99 -14.27 -35.70
CA SER A 2 16.82 -13.77 -36.82
C SER A 2 16.66 -12.28 -37.15
N GLN A 3 15.50 -11.66 -36.89
CA GLN A 3 15.25 -10.26 -37.25
C GLN A 3 15.94 -9.24 -36.33
N TYR A 4 16.09 -9.56 -35.04
CA TYR A 4 16.74 -8.71 -34.02
C TYR A 4 17.65 -9.55 -33.11
N PRO A 5 18.76 -10.08 -33.63
CA PRO A 5 19.60 -11.04 -32.92
C PRO A 5 20.30 -10.43 -31.70
N GLU A 6 20.70 -9.15 -31.78
CA GLU A 6 21.37 -8.44 -30.69
C GLU A 6 20.41 -8.20 -29.50
N LEU A 7 19.20 -7.73 -29.78
CA LEU A 7 18.17 -7.57 -28.74
C LEU A 7 17.85 -8.91 -28.09
N TYR A 8 17.61 -9.95 -28.89
CA TYR A 8 17.30 -11.29 -28.38
C TYR A 8 18.41 -11.81 -27.47
N SER A 9 19.68 -11.65 -27.87
CA SER A 9 20.83 -12.04 -27.04
C SER A 9 20.87 -11.28 -25.71
N ALA A 10 20.58 -9.97 -25.73
CA ALA A 10 20.65 -9.11 -24.54
C ALA A 10 19.54 -9.40 -23.50
N ILE A 11 18.36 -9.82 -23.93
CA ILE A 11 17.18 -9.92 -23.06
C ILE A 11 16.72 -11.35 -22.77
N SER A 12 17.08 -12.33 -23.60
CA SER A 12 16.47 -13.67 -23.57
C SER A 12 16.73 -14.45 -22.28
N SER A 13 17.89 -14.29 -21.67
CA SER A 13 18.19 -14.90 -20.38
C SER A 13 17.33 -14.38 -19.23
N SER A 14 16.72 -13.20 -19.39
CA SER A 14 15.94 -12.52 -18.35
C SER A 14 14.44 -12.51 -18.62
N PHE A 15 14.03 -12.46 -19.89
CA PHE A 15 12.62 -12.31 -20.30
C PHE A 15 12.16 -13.36 -21.32
N GLY A 16 13.02 -14.33 -21.64
CA GLY A 16 12.72 -15.36 -22.63
C GLY A 16 12.58 -14.80 -24.05
N SER A 17 11.64 -15.32 -24.83
CA SER A 17 11.48 -14.94 -26.24
C SER A 17 10.65 -13.66 -26.46
N TYR A 18 10.17 -13.03 -25.39
CA TYR A 18 9.24 -11.90 -25.46
C TYR A 18 9.84 -10.62 -24.88
N LEU A 19 9.30 -9.47 -25.29
CA LEU A 19 9.60 -8.21 -24.63
C LEU A 19 9.01 -8.20 -23.22
N PRO A 20 9.67 -7.58 -22.24
CA PRO A 20 9.09 -7.39 -20.91
C PRO A 20 7.83 -6.54 -20.99
N ASN A 21 6.81 -6.93 -20.23
CA ASN A 21 5.60 -6.14 -20.05
C ASN A 21 5.71 -5.33 -18.75
N TYR A 22 5.85 -4.01 -18.88
CA TYR A 22 5.92 -3.08 -17.75
C TYR A 22 4.60 -2.36 -17.45
N SER A 23 3.50 -2.80 -18.05
CA SER A 23 2.19 -2.17 -17.83
C SER A 23 1.81 -2.21 -16.35
N GLY A 24 1.53 -1.04 -15.77
CA GLY A 24 1.19 -0.89 -14.35
C GLY A 24 2.37 -0.90 -13.38
N TYR A 25 3.61 -1.05 -13.87
CA TYR A 25 4.81 -1.02 -13.03
C TYR A 25 5.48 0.36 -13.01
N PHE A 26 6.15 0.65 -11.89
CA PHE A 26 7.06 1.79 -11.76
C PHE A 26 8.47 1.41 -12.19
N LEU A 27 9.10 2.28 -13.00
CA LEU A 27 10.51 2.15 -13.33
C LEU A 27 11.35 2.78 -12.22
N LYS A 28 12.18 1.97 -11.59
CA LYS A 28 13.17 2.42 -10.61
C LYS A 28 14.56 2.30 -11.22
N ALA A 29 15.32 3.39 -11.18
CA ALA A 29 16.74 3.35 -11.56
C ALA A 29 17.50 2.42 -10.62
N ALA A 30 18.37 1.59 -11.19
CA ALA A 30 19.20 0.70 -10.40
C ALA A 30 20.22 1.49 -9.59
N ALA A 31 20.29 1.25 -8.28
CA ALA A 31 21.43 1.68 -7.47
C ALA A 31 22.41 0.52 -7.32
N THR A 32 23.68 0.83 -7.11
CA THR A 32 24.79 -0.14 -7.00
C THR A 32 24.54 -1.21 -5.91
N SER A 33 23.79 -0.89 -4.86
CA SER A 33 23.39 -1.81 -3.79
C SER A 33 22.24 -2.77 -4.13
N TYR A 34 21.55 -2.57 -5.26
CA TYR A 34 20.40 -3.39 -5.69
C TYR A 34 20.65 -4.11 -7.03
N ALA A 35 21.91 -4.23 -7.46
CA ALA A 35 22.27 -4.81 -8.76
C ALA A 35 21.75 -6.25 -8.98
N SER A 36 21.49 -7.01 -7.91
CA SER A 36 20.92 -8.36 -7.95
C SER A 36 19.43 -8.41 -8.31
N ASN A 37 18.70 -7.29 -8.25
CA ASN A 37 17.26 -7.21 -8.55
C ASN A 37 16.96 -6.51 -9.87
N LEU A 38 17.96 -6.42 -10.75
CA LEU A 38 17.73 -5.96 -12.12
C LEU A 38 16.79 -6.94 -12.83
N LYS A 39 15.85 -6.39 -13.61
CA LYS A 39 14.95 -7.16 -14.50
C LYS A 39 13.90 -8.02 -13.77
N THR A 40 13.78 -7.91 -12.45
CA THR A 40 12.75 -8.60 -11.67
C THR A 40 11.65 -7.63 -11.24
N ALA A 41 10.40 -8.08 -11.32
CA ALA A 41 9.26 -7.32 -10.82
C ALA A 41 9.34 -7.25 -9.29
N GLN A 42 9.23 -6.04 -8.74
CA GLN A 42 9.21 -5.83 -7.29
C GLN A 42 7.76 -5.74 -6.80
N GLN A 43 7.46 -6.41 -5.70
CA GLN A 43 6.14 -6.29 -5.06
C GLN A 43 6.00 -4.90 -4.44
N ALA A 44 4.77 -4.37 -4.49
CA ALA A 44 4.43 -3.18 -3.75
C ALA A 44 4.52 -3.45 -2.23
N GLY A 45 4.93 -2.45 -1.46
CA GLY A 45 5.06 -2.58 -0.01
C GLY A 45 4.92 -1.23 0.67
N LEU A 46 4.42 -1.27 1.91
CA LEU A 46 4.31 -0.11 2.79
C LEU A 46 4.82 -0.52 4.18
N PRO A 47 5.40 0.41 4.96
CA PRO A 47 5.69 0.17 6.35
C PRO A 47 4.44 -0.26 7.12
N ASN A 48 4.64 -1.06 8.17
CA ASN A 48 3.54 -1.49 9.03
C ASN A 48 2.86 -0.28 9.69
N LEU A 49 1.54 -0.34 9.79
CA LEU A 49 0.75 0.64 10.52
C LEU A 49 0.44 0.08 11.90
N SER A 50 0.87 0.79 12.93
CA SER A 50 0.63 0.41 14.32
C SER A 50 -0.19 1.46 15.05
N GLY A 51 -0.80 1.01 16.13
CA GLY A 51 -1.50 1.83 17.11
C GLY A 51 -1.90 0.94 18.27
N THR A 52 -2.38 1.55 19.34
CA THR A 52 -2.91 0.84 20.50
C THR A 52 -4.25 1.41 20.88
N PHE A 53 -5.12 0.54 21.38
CA PHE A 53 -6.28 0.93 22.15
C PHE A 53 -6.29 0.12 23.44
N SER A 54 -6.72 0.74 24.53
CA SER A 54 -6.93 0.07 25.80
C SER A 54 -8.26 0.50 26.40
N GLY A 55 -8.98 -0.46 26.95
CA GLY A 55 -10.23 -0.24 27.65
C GLY A 55 -10.24 -1.07 28.92
N PHE A 56 -10.88 -0.55 29.96
CA PHE A 56 -11.17 -1.32 31.16
C PHE A 56 -12.53 -2.00 31.00
N TRP A 57 -12.65 -3.23 31.50
CA TRP A 57 -13.94 -3.91 31.59
C TRP A 57 -14.75 -3.24 32.73
N GLY A 58 -15.87 -2.60 32.38
CA GLY A 58 -16.67 -1.78 33.30
C GLY A 58 -16.95 -0.38 32.75
N TYR A 59 -17.64 0.46 33.52
CA TYR A 59 -18.16 1.80 33.18
C TYR A 59 -17.12 2.89 32.79
N ALA A 60 -16.00 2.53 32.18
CA ALA A 60 -14.95 3.46 31.78
C ALA A 60 -14.88 3.57 30.25
N PRO A 61 -14.92 4.79 29.68
CA PRO A 61 -14.66 4.99 28.26
C PRO A 61 -13.23 4.54 27.92
N ILE A 62 -13.02 4.08 26.68
CA ILE A 62 -11.70 3.78 26.12
C ILE A 62 -10.80 4.99 26.32
N SER A 63 -9.82 4.86 27.21
CA SER A 63 -9.10 5.99 27.79
C SER A 63 -7.92 6.45 26.93
N THR A 64 -7.40 5.58 26.07
CA THR A 64 -6.29 5.92 25.17
C THR A 64 -6.47 5.26 23.80
N LYS A 65 -6.28 6.07 22.75
CA LYS A 65 -6.26 5.65 21.35
C LYS A 65 -5.15 6.39 20.62
N THR A 66 -4.37 5.70 19.80
CA THR A 66 -3.25 6.29 19.04
C THR A 66 -3.23 5.78 17.60
N GLY A 67 -2.61 6.58 16.72
CA GLY A 67 -2.40 6.23 15.32
C GLY A 67 -3.70 5.94 14.57
N VAL A 68 -3.76 4.74 13.99
CA VAL A 68 -4.86 4.26 13.13
C VAL A 68 -6.18 4.02 13.88
N PHE A 69 -6.15 3.96 15.21
CA PHE A 69 -7.35 3.66 16.00
C PHE A 69 -8.13 4.91 16.37
N SER A 70 -9.44 4.82 16.22
CA SER A 70 -10.41 5.77 16.74
C SER A 70 -11.57 5.05 17.40
N ASN A 71 -12.41 5.79 18.11
CA ASN A 71 -13.62 5.25 18.69
C ASN A 71 -14.83 6.09 18.34
N SER A 72 -15.96 5.41 18.16
CA SER A 72 -17.26 6.02 17.95
C SER A 72 -18.29 5.34 18.86
N ASN A 73 -19.35 6.07 19.21
CA ASN A 73 -20.46 5.49 19.97
C ASN A 73 -21.23 4.52 19.07
N ILE A 74 -21.67 3.39 19.63
CA ILE A 74 -22.56 2.47 18.92
C ILE A 74 -23.99 3.04 18.99
N PRO A 75 -24.64 3.38 17.85
CA PRO A 75 -26.02 3.82 17.85
C PRO A 75 -26.95 2.74 18.43
N GLY A 76 -27.85 3.12 19.34
CA GLY A 76 -28.78 2.18 19.97
C GLY A 76 -28.20 1.36 21.13
N ALA A 77 -26.94 1.59 21.53
CA ALA A 77 -26.40 1.01 22.76
C ALA A 77 -27.17 1.54 23.98
N ASN A 78 -27.39 0.66 24.96
CA ASN A 78 -28.00 1.04 26.23
C ASN A 78 -27.19 2.16 26.88
N LYS A 79 -27.90 3.08 27.53
CA LYS A 79 -27.29 4.19 28.27
C LYS A 79 -27.61 4.02 29.74
N TYR A 80 -26.60 4.17 30.60
CA TYR A 80 -26.80 4.13 32.05
C TYR A 80 -26.46 5.48 32.67
N SER A 81 -27.24 5.86 33.67
CA SER A 81 -26.97 7.06 34.46
C SER A 81 -25.81 6.80 35.40
N THR A 82 -24.78 7.63 35.34
CA THR A 82 -23.75 7.68 36.38
C THR A 82 -24.30 8.36 37.64
N LYS A 83 -23.59 8.25 38.76
CA LYS A 83 -23.89 8.98 40.00
C LYS A 83 -23.92 10.51 39.82
N SER A 84 -23.34 11.06 38.75
CA SER A 84 -23.39 12.48 38.41
C SER A 84 -24.53 12.85 37.43
N GLY A 85 -25.43 11.91 37.11
CA GLY A 85 -26.57 12.14 36.20
C GLY A 85 -26.18 12.11 34.71
N ASN A 86 -24.93 11.81 34.37
CA ASN A 86 -24.50 11.71 32.98
C ASN A 86 -24.83 10.31 32.42
N LEU A 87 -25.41 10.27 31.22
CA LEU A 87 -25.66 9.01 30.52
C LEU A 87 -24.38 8.55 29.79
N ILE A 88 -23.89 7.35 30.10
CA ILE A 88 -22.76 6.71 29.40
C ILE A 88 -23.23 5.52 28.56
N SER A 89 -22.69 5.41 27.34
CA SER A 89 -23.01 4.34 26.38
C SER A 89 -22.32 3.04 26.77
N GLU A 90 -23.05 1.92 26.76
CA GLU A 90 -22.53 0.58 27.06
C GLU A 90 -21.68 -0.01 25.92
N GLY A 91 -21.79 0.57 24.71
CA GLY A 91 -21.09 0.12 23.52
C GLY A 91 -20.17 1.20 22.95
N VAL A 92 -18.89 0.87 22.82
CA VAL A 92 -17.92 1.66 22.05
C VAL A 92 -17.42 0.82 20.87
N LYS A 93 -17.49 1.38 19.66
CA LYS A 93 -16.89 0.79 18.48
C LYS A 93 -15.44 1.25 18.39
N ILE A 94 -14.52 0.33 18.14
CA ILE A 94 -13.17 0.66 17.69
C ILE A 94 -13.14 0.67 16.18
N ASP A 95 -12.78 1.81 15.63
CA ASP A 95 -12.60 2.01 14.19
C ASP A 95 -11.11 1.98 13.86
N PHE A 96 -10.73 1.14 12.91
CA PHE A 96 -9.43 1.17 12.26
C PHE A 96 -9.52 2.02 11.01
N ASN A 97 -8.78 3.12 10.97
CA ASN A 97 -8.66 3.94 9.78
C ASN A 97 -7.22 4.44 9.59
N ALA A 98 -6.53 3.84 8.62
CA ALA A 98 -5.17 4.19 8.22
C ALA A 98 -5.01 5.65 7.75
N SER A 99 -6.07 6.26 7.20
CA SER A 99 -6.02 7.65 6.72
C SER A 99 -5.79 8.68 7.84
N ARG A 100 -5.98 8.27 9.10
CA ARG A 100 -5.66 9.09 10.28
C ARG A 100 -4.18 9.29 10.49
N SER A 101 -3.35 8.33 10.08
CA SER A 101 -1.89 8.44 10.18
C SER A 101 -1.30 9.22 9.00
N ASN A 102 -1.90 9.09 7.81
CA ASN A 102 -1.52 9.87 6.63
C ASN A 102 -2.67 9.90 5.61
N SER A 103 -2.96 11.05 5.01
CA SER A 103 -4.05 11.22 4.04
C SER A 103 -3.89 10.45 2.74
N ILE A 104 -2.71 9.86 2.46
CA ILE A 104 -2.50 9.02 1.28
C ILE A 104 -3.22 7.66 1.38
N TYR A 105 -3.47 7.15 2.58
CA TYR A 105 -4.16 5.87 2.76
C TYR A 105 -5.63 5.98 2.34
N GLY A 106 -6.11 5.01 1.55
CA GLY A 106 -7.48 4.97 1.03
C GLY A 106 -7.72 5.78 -0.25
N ARG A 107 -6.71 6.49 -0.79
CA ARG A 107 -6.82 7.21 -2.07
C ARG A 107 -6.78 6.30 -3.31
N SER A 108 -6.31 5.07 -3.15
CA SER A 108 -6.22 4.05 -4.21
C SER A 108 -6.42 2.66 -3.59
N SER A 109 -6.93 1.70 -4.37
CA SER A 109 -7.07 0.29 -3.96
C SER A 109 -5.73 -0.46 -3.97
N THR A 110 -4.68 0.15 -4.52
CA THR A 110 -3.31 -0.38 -4.52
C THR A 110 -2.31 0.72 -4.16
N VAL A 111 -1.10 0.32 -3.75
CA VAL A 111 -0.03 1.27 -3.44
C VAL A 111 0.46 1.87 -4.75
N THR A 112 0.22 3.17 -4.92
CA THR A 112 0.60 3.90 -6.13
C THR A 112 1.23 5.22 -5.72
N PRO A 113 2.57 5.39 -5.83
CA PRO A 113 3.18 6.72 -5.71
C PRO A 113 2.63 7.67 -6.78
N GLN A 114 2.74 8.98 -6.56
CA GLN A 114 2.43 9.97 -7.60
C GLN A 114 3.25 9.68 -8.85
N ASN A 115 2.58 9.67 -10.01
CA ASN A 115 3.21 9.27 -11.25
C ASN A 115 2.52 9.87 -12.48
N TYR A 116 3.23 9.80 -13.59
CA TYR A 116 2.68 9.96 -14.92
C TYR A 116 2.66 8.60 -15.61
N SER A 117 1.61 8.35 -16.37
CA SER A 117 1.58 7.22 -17.32
C SER A 117 2.32 7.61 -18.59
N ALA A 118 3.18 6.71 -19.07
CA ALA A 118 3.94 6.91 -20.30
C ALA A 118 4.05 5.59 -21.07
N ASN A 119 4.17 5.70 -22.39
CA ASN A 119 4.47 4.55 -23.23
C ASN A 119 5.95 4.18 -23.08
N VAL A 120 6.22 2.89 -22.89
CA VAL A 120 7.59 2.36 -22.82
C VAL A 120 7.95 1.74 -24.16
N PHE A 121 9.02 2.25 -24.78
CA PHE A 121 9.55 1.72 -26.03
C PHE A 121 10.91 1.07 -25.78
N ILE A 122 11.12 -0.11 -26.37
CA ILE A 122 12.41 -0.81 -26.34
C ILE A 122 12.99 -0.77 -27.74
N TYR A 123 14.20 -0.23 -27.85
CA TYR A 123 14.91 -0.19 -29.11
C TYR A 123 15.41 -1.59 -29.49
N ALA A 124 15.00 -2.08 -30.66
CA ALA A 124 15.33 -3.42 -31.13
C ALA A 124 16.61 -3.51 -31.99
N GLY A 125 17.28 -2.38 -32.23
CA GLY A 125 18.39 -2.30 -33.20
C GLY A 125 17.91 -1.95 -34.61
N ARG A 126 18.86 -1.71 -35.52
CA ARG A 126 18.57 -1.51 -36.94
C ARG A 126 18.34 -2.87 -37.59
N LYS A 127 17.32 -2.96 -38.45
CA LYS A 127 17.11 -4.16 -39.27
C LYS A 127 18.32 -4.31 -40.19
N LYS A 128 19.02 -5.44 -40.11
CA LYS A 128 20.03 -5.79 -41.12
C LYS A 128 19.26 -6.23 -42.37
N TYR A 129 19.47 -5.50 -43.47
CA TYR A 129 18.94 -5.84 -44.79
C TYR A 129 19.80 -6.93 -45.43
#